data_AF-A0A933C8X1-F1
#
_entry.id   AF-A0A933C8X1-F1
#
_cell.length_a   1.000
_cell.length_b   1.000
_cell.length_c   1.000
_cell.angle_alpha   90.00
_cell.angle_beta   90.00
_cell.angle_gamma   90.00
#
_symmetry.space_group_name_H-M   'P 1'
#
loop_
_entity.id
_entity.type
_entity.pdbx_description
1 polymer ?
#
loop_
_entity_poly.entity_id
_entity_poly.type
_entity_poly.pdbx_seq_one_letter_code
_entity_poly.pdbx_strand_id
1 'polypeptide(L)'
;MKTAILAVLLAAAGAVSPVQGAEVFKAIAKGVSAAAAGAKVERVAVLPFIASNGQHPEDGVVMAERLIGTLVQHGKVRVVEREMLNSIMKEHYLTTSGIVSPEGRRQIGRVLAVDAIVTGSFVSFGRRAAVNARLIHVETGDILYAQTRELSIDWFDAYPLASPFASLLAGDEGPLGCRDYQAQLERLERELLDLKTRYWMTQSALP
;
A
#
# COMPACT_ATOMS: atom_id res chain seq x y z
N MET A 1 25.68 49.06 36.84
CA MET A 1 24.92 48.17 37.75
C MET A 1 23.47 48.67 37.71
N LYS A 2 22.43 48.02 37.21
CA LYS A 2 22.10 46.59 37.11
C LYS A 2 21.19 46.37 35.89
N THR A 3 21.46 45.27 35.21
CA THR A 3 20.68 44.64 34.15
C THR A 3 19.38 44.02 34.68
N ALA A 4 18.54 43.59 33.73
CA ALA A 4 17.52 42.54 33.81
C ALA A 4 16.09 42.96 34.19
N ILE A 5 15.23 43.04 33.17
CA ILE A 5 13.79 42.77 33.32
C ILE A 5 13.40 41.72 32.27
N LEU A 6 13.04 40.56 32.81
CA LEU A 6 12.16 39.49 32.35
C LEU A 6 12.29 38.92 30.93
N ALA A 7 12.80 37.69 30.91
CA ALA A 7 12.56 36.68 29.90
C ALA A 7 11.06 36.38 29.76
N VAL A 8 10.52 36.62 28.56
CA VAL A 8 9.26 36.02 28.13
C VAL A 8 9.58 34.65 27.52
N LEU A 9 9.34 33.63 28.34
CA LEU A 9 9.13 32.25 27.92
C LEU A 9 7.89 32.20 27.02
N LEU A 10 8.08 31.98 25.71
CA LEU A 10 7.05 31.33 24.90
C LEU A 10 7.70 30.18 24.13
N ALA A 11 7.44 28.99 24.66
CA ALA A 11 7.84 27.74 24.09
C ALA A 11 7.23 27.56 22.69
N ALA A 12 8.08 27.43 21.68
CA ALA A 12 7.76 26.68 20.48
C ALA A 12 8.58 25.40 20.50
N ALA A 13 8.24 24.51 21.43
CA ALA A 13 8.57 23.11 21.28
C ALA A 13 7.80 22.63 20.05
N GLY A 14 8.51 22.44 18.93
CA GLY A 14 7.97 21.79 17.75
C GLY A 14 7.56 20.37 18.13
N ALA A 15 6.31 20.21 18.56
CA ALA A 15 5.66 18.93 18.62
C ALA A 15 5.50 18.45 17.18
N VAL A 16 6.41 17.61 16.72
CA VAL A 16 6.16 16.74 15.58
C VAL A 16 5.17 15.69 16.10
N SER A 17 3.89 16.07 16.15
CA SER A 17 2.81 15.15 16.42
C SER A 17 2.92 13.98 15.43
N PRO A 18 2.72 12.73 15.86
CA PRO A 18 2.64 11.62 14.93
C PRO A 18 1.51 11.95 13.97
N VAL A 19 1.85 12.21 12.70
CA VAL A 19 0.84 12.41 11.67
C VAL A 19 0.18 11.05 11.50
N GLN A 20 -0.95 10.85 12.19
CA GLN A 20 -1.76 9.64 12.06
C GLN A 20 -2.03 9.44 10.56
N GLY A 21 -1.88 8.21 10.06
CA GLY A 21 -1.96 7.93 8.63
C GLY A 21 -3.22 8.51 7.96
N ALA A 22 -4.32 8.61 8.73
CA ALA A 22 -5.57 9.27 8.32
C ALA A 22 -5.41 10.73 7.87
N GLU A 23 -4.61 11.55 8.57
CA GLU A 23 -4.42 12.96 8.22
C GLU A 23 -3.59 13.12 6.93
N VAL A 24 -2.71 12.17 6.63
CA VAL A 24 -1.96 12.15 5.36
C VAL A 24 -2.91 11.95 4.18
N PHE A 25 -3.75 10.92 4.23
CA PHE A 25 -4.71 10.64 3.16
C PHE A 25 -5.72 11.77 2.99
N LYS A 26 -6.12 12.41 4.08
CA LYS A 26 -7.00 13.60 4.06
C LYS A 26 -6.34 14.79 3.37
N ALA A 27 -5.06 15.03 3.63
CA ALA A 27 -4.30 16.08 2.96
C ALA A 27 -4.20 15.81 1.44
N ILE A 28 -3.90 14.57 1.06
CA ILE A 28 -3.83 14.15 -0.35
C ILE A 28 -5.22 14.29 -1.00
N ALA A 29 -6.28 13.78 -0.37
CA ALA A 29 -7.64 13.84 -0.89
C ALA A 29 -8.12 15.28 -1.10
N LYS A 30 -7.80 16.19 -0.17
CA LYS A 30 -8.08 17.63 -0.30
C LYS A 30 -7.35 18.24 -1.50
N GLY A 31 -6.06 17.93 -1.66
CA GLY A 31 -5.26 18.42 -2.78
C GLY A 31 -5.74 17.91 -4.13
N VAL A 32 -6.00 16.60 -4.23
CA VAL A 32 -6.58 15.96 -5.41
C VAL A 32 -7.93 16.56 -5.76
N SER A 33 -8.83 16.71 -4.77
CA SER A 33 -10.15 17.28 -5.00
C SER A 33 -10.10 18.74 -5.48
N ALA A 34 -9.19 19.54 -4.91
CA ALA A 34 -9.02 20.94 -5.31
C ALA A 34 -8.49 21.07 -6.74
N ALA A 35 -7.50 20.25 -7.10
CA ALA A 35 -6.95 20.22 -8.45
C ALA A 35 -7.97 19.68 -9.47
N ALA A 36 -8.72 18.64 -9.11
CA ALA A 36 -9.78 18.09 -9.94
C ALA A 36 -10.85 19.15 -10.25
N ALA A 37 -11.29 19.91 -9.24
CA ALA A 37 -12.24 21.00 -9.43
C ALA A 37 -11.70 22.10 -10.36
N GLY A 38 -10.42 22.49 -10.19
CA GLY A 38 -9.77 23.48 -11.05
C GLY A 38 -9.63 23.03 -12.52
N ALA A 39 -9.44 21.73 -12.72
CA ALA A 39 -9.28 21.11 -14.05
C ALA A 39 -10.59 20.57 -14.65
N LYS A 40 -11.75 20.78 -14.00
CA LYS A 40 -13.07 20.25 -14.41
C LYS A 40 -13.10 18.71 -14.57
N VAL A 41 -12.36 18.01 -13.72
CA VAL A 41 -12.37 16.54 -13.63
C VAL A 41 -13.51 16.12 -12.70
N GLU A 42 -14.44 15.31 -13.21
CA GLU A 42 -15.58 14.83 -12.41
C GLU A 42 -15.37 13.41 -11.89
N ARG A 43 -14.80 12.54 -12.73
CA ARG A 43 -14.67 11.10 -12.47
C ARG A 43 -13.21 10.71 -12.37
N VAL A 44 -12.86 10.10 -11.24
CA VAL A 44 -11.49 9.73 -10.91
C VAL A 44 -11.43 8.24 -10.57
N ALA A 45 -10.46 7.54 -11.16
CA ALA A 45 -10.07 6.20 -10.70
C ALA A 45 -8.82 6.29 -9.83
N VAL A 46 -8.78 5.54 -8.74
CA VAL A 46 -7.57 5.42 -7.89
C VAL A 46 -6.92 4.08 -8.18
N LEU A 47 -5.67 4.12 -8.63
CA LEU A 47 -4.87 2.94 -8.91
C LEU A 47 -3.97 2.61 -7.71
N PRO A 48 -3.55 1.34 -7.55
CA PRO A 48 -2.57 0.96 -6.54
C PRO A 48 -1.29 1.80 -6.64
N PHE A 49 -0.73 2.16 -5.49
CA PHE A 49 0.56 2.83 -5.42
C PHE A 49 1.68 1.81 -5.65
N ILE A 50 2.77 2.24 -6.27
CA ILE A 50 3.85 1.34 -6.69
C ILE A 50 5.03 1.48 -5.74
N ALA A 51 5.49 0.37 -5.17
CA ALA A 51 6.70 0.35 -4.36
C ALA A 51 7.93 0.63 -5.24
N SER A 52 8.60 1.75 -5.05
CA SER A 52 9.81 2.10 -5.83
C SER A 52 11.01 1.24 -5.47
N ASN A 53 11.05 0.73 -4.24
CA ASN A 53 12.08 -0.20 -3.74
C ASN A 53 11.68 -1.68 -3.92
N GLY A 54 10.49 -1.96 -4.47
CA GLY A 54 9.95 -3.31 -4.64
C GLY A 54 9.55 -4.00 -3.33
N GLN A 55 9.62 -3.33 -2.19
CA GLN A 55 9.27 -3.90 -0.89
C GLN A 55 7.79 -3.66 -0.57
N HIS A 56 7.15 -4.68 -0.01
CA HIS A 56 5.75 -4.64 0.42
C HIS A 56 4.77 -4.08 -0.63
N PRO A 57 4.73 -4.60 -1.88
CA PRO A 57 3.82 -4.11 -2.92
C PRO A 57 2.33 -4.14 -2.51
N GLU A 58 1.97 -5.01 -1.57
CA GLU A 58 0.66 -5.06 -0.93
C GLU A 58 0.26 -3.77 -0.21
N ASP A 59 1.22 -3.00 0.32
CA ASP A 59 0.96 -1.73 1.01
C ASP A 59 0.36 -0.71 0.04
N GLY A 60 0.81 -0.72 -1.21
CA GLY A 60 0.31 0.19 -2.24
C GLY A 60 -1.17 0.00 -2.56
N VAL A 61 -1.68 -1.22 -2.35
CA VAL A 61 -3.10 -1.55 -2.44
C VAL A 61 -3.86 -0.95 -1.25
N VAL A 62 -3.35 -1.13 -0.04
CA VAL A 62 -3.97 -0.59 1.18
C VAL A 62 -4.01 0.94 1.15
N MET A 63 -2.95 1.58 0.66
CA MET A 63 -2.89 3.03 0.47
C MET A 63 -3.97 3.53 -0.50
N ALA A 64 -4.20 2.82 -1.60
CA ALA A 64 -5.25 3.17 -2.56
C ALA A 64 -6.65 3.06 -1.94
N GLU A 65 -6.95 1.97 -1.22
CA GLU A 65 -8.24 1.79 -0.53
C GLU A 65 -8.52 2.90 0.49
N ARG A 66 -7.51 3.24 1.31
CA ARG A 66 -7.64 4.34 2.27
C ARG A 66 -7.88 5.68 1.57
N LEU A 67 -7.20 5.93 0.46
CA LEU A 67 -7.40 7.15 -0.31
C LEU A 67 -8.78 7.20 -0.96
N ILE A 68 -9.28 6.08 -1.50
CA ILE A 68 -10.66 5.96 -2.02
C ILE A 68 -11.66 6.33 -0.94
N GLY A 69 -11.58 5.67 0.23
CA GLY A 69 -12.48 5.96 1.35
C GLY A 69 -12.45 7.44 1.75
N THR A 70 -11.26 8.03 1.78
CA THR A 70 -11.09 9.44 2.14
C THR A 70 -11.65 10.39 1.06
N LEU A 71 -11.46 10.08 -0.22
CA LEU A 71 -12.01 10.86 -1.34
C LEU A 71 -13.54 10.81 -1.39
N VAL A 72 -14.12 9.62 -1.17
CA VAL A 72 -15.57 9.43 -1.10
C VAL A 72 -16.16 10.21 0.08
N GLN A 73 -15.54 10.14 1.26
CA GLN A 73 -15.97 10.93 2.43
C GLN A 73 -15.86 12.44 2.18
N HIS A 74 -14.87 12.88 1.41
CA HIS A 74 -14.70 14.30 1.08
C HIS A 74 -15.77 14.81 0.09
N GLY A 75 -16.38 13.92 -0.71
CA GLY A 75 -17.58 14.19 -1.49
C GLY A 75 -17.43 15.16 -2.67
N LYS A 76 -16.20 15.56 -3.03
CA LYS A 76 -15.96 16.57 -4.10
C LYS A 76 -15.67 15.99 -5.48
N VAL A 77 -15.38 14.70 -5.57
CA VAL A 77 -15.07 14.00 -6.82
C VAL A 77 -15.78 12.64 -6.83
N ARG A 78 -16.21 12.17 -8.01
CA ARG A 78 -16.80 10.84 -8.14
C ARG A 78 -15.68 9.82 -8.30
N VAL A 79 -15.54 8.92 -7.33
CA VAL A 79 -14.54 7.85 -7.36
C VAL A 79 -15.15 6.60 -7.97
N VAL A 80 -14.44 5.98 -8.92
CA VAL A 80 -14.84 4.68 -9.50
C VAL A 80 -14.23 3.55 -8.70
N GLU A 81 -15.05 2.54 -8.38
CA GLU A 81 -14.69 1.44 -7.50
C GLU A 81 -13.74 0.42 -8.13
N ARG A 82 -12.97 -0.23 -7.26
CA ARG A 82 -11.90 -1.15 -7.64
C ARG A 82 -12.38 -2.47 -8.24
N GLU A 83 -13.58 -2.97 -7.95
CA GLU A 83 -14.05 -4.20 -8.60
C GLU A 83 -14.10 -4.06 -10.12
N MET A 84 -14.51 -2.89 -10.59
CA MET A 84 -14.49 -2.54 -12.02
C MET A 84 -13.06 -2.43 -12.55
N LEU A 85 -12.11 -1.91 -11.75
CA LEU A 85 -10.68 -1.95 -12.07
C LEU A 85 -10.10 -3.38 -12.13
N ASN A 86 -10.47 -4.25 -11.18
CA ASN A 86 -9.93 -5.61 -11.07
C ASN A 86 -10.29 -6.48 -12.28
N SER A 87 -11.48 -6.28 -12.86
CA SER A 87 -11.87 -6.97 -14.11
C SER A 87 -10.93 -6.62 -15.27
N ILE A 88 -10.54 -5.35 -15.38
CA ILE A 88 -9.65 -4.82 -16.43
C ILE A 88 -8.18 -5.21 -16.17
N MET A 89 -7.77 -5.19 -14.91
CA MET A 89 -6.42 -5.56 -14.47
C MET A 89 -6.12 -7.05 -14.69
N LYS A 90 -7.14 -7.92 -14.60
CA LYS A 90 -7.02 -9.35 -14.94
C LYS A 90 -6.80 -9.60 -16.43
N GLU A 91 -7.32 -8.72 -17.28
CA GLU A 91 -7.38 -8.98 -18.70
C GLU A 91 -6.10 -8.57 -19.44
N HIS A 92 -5.35 -7.51 -19.05
CA HIS A 92 -4.16 -7.16 -19.86
C HIS A 92 -3.00 -6.32 -19.28
N TYR A 93 -2.98 -5.81 -18.03
CA TYR A 93 -1.96 -4.78 -17.66
C TYR A 93 -1.35 -4.93 -16.26
N LEU A 94 -0.30 -5.77 -16.18
CA LEU A 94 0.53 -5.97 -14.97
C LEU A 94 1.98 -5.52 -15.16
N THR A 95 2.23 -4.48 -15.95
CA THR A 95 3.56 -3.86 -16.01
C THR A 95 3.47 -2.37 -15.73
N THR A 96 4.32 -1.92 -14.81
CA THR A 96 4.55 -0.54 -14.36
C THR A 96 4.60 0.48 -15.50
N SER A 97 5.12 0.07 -16.66
CA SER A 97 5.21 0.88 -17.87
C SER A 97 3.89 0.99 -18.63
N GLY A 98 3.06 -0.06 -18.62
CA GLY A 98 1.82 -0.14 -19.39
C GLY A 98 0.74 0.81 -18.89
N ILE A 99 0.52 0.89 -17.58
CA ILE A 99 -0.55 1.73 -16.98
C ILE A 99 -0.25 3.22 -17.08
N VAL A 100 1.02 3.62 -16.98
CA VAL A 100 1.44 5.03 -17.04
C VAL A 100 1.67 5.49 -18.48
N SER A 101 1.80 4.55 -19.44
CA SER A 101 1.89 4.86 -20.87
C SER A 101 0.66 5.63 -21.36
N PRO A 102 0.80 6.50 -22.38
CA PRO A 102 -0.35 7.15 -23.02
C PRO A 102 -1.43 6.16 -23.47
N GLU A 103 -1.03 4.99 -23.96
CA GLU A 103 -1.91 3.94 -24.46
C GLU A 103 -2.72 3.30 -23.33
N GLY A 104 -2.04 2.89 -22.24
CA GLY A 104 -2.71 2.30 -21.08
C GLY A 104 -3.64 3.29 -20.39
N ARG A 105 -3.22 4.56 -20.25
CA ARG A 105 -4.09 5.62 -19.69
C ARG A 105 -5.37 5.78 -20.49
N ARG A 106 -5.28 5.93 -21.83
CA ARG A 106 -6.45 6.08 -22.70
C ARG A 106 -7.38 4.86 -22.61
N GLN A 107 -6.82 3.65 -22.54
CA GLN A 107 -7.63 2.44 -22.40
C GLN A 107 -8.37 2.40 -21.06
N ILE A 108 -7.67 2.70 -19.96
CA ILE A 108 -8.27 2.81 -18.62
C ILE A 108 -9.39 3.86 -18.60
N GLY A 109 -9.16 5.03 -19.20
CA GLY A 109 -10.19 6.08 -19.33
C GLY A 109 -11.42 5.62 -20.10
N ARG A 110 -11.24 4.92 -21.22
CA ARG A 110 -12.35 4.40 -22.04
C ARG A 110 -13.15 3.33 -21.31
N VAL A 111 -12.48 2.41 -20.63
CA VAL A 111 -13.16 1.26 -19.99
C VAL A 111 -13.82 1.67 -18.67
N LEU A 112 -13.19 2.53 -17.87
CA LEU A 112 -13.75 3.00 -16.60
C LEU A 112 -14.60 4.27 -16.73
N ALA A 113 -14.60 4.90 -17.90
CA ALA A 113 -15.21 6.21 -18.16
C ALA A 113 -14.77 7.25 -17.11
N VAL A 114 -13.44 7.48 -16.99
CA VAL A 114 -12.85 8.43 -16.04
C VAL A 114 -12.03 9.50 -16.77
N ASP A 115 -12.05 10.73 -16.23
CA ASP A 115 -11.35 11.89 -16.80
C ASP A 115 -9.89 11.93 -16.33
N ALA A 116 -9.65 11.48 -15.09
CA ALA A 116 -8.32 11.45 -14.48
C ALA A 116 -8.11 10.19 -13.66
N ILE A 117 -6.83 9.85 -13.47
CA ILE A 117 -6.39 8.77 -12.59
C ILE A 117 -5.53 9.32 -11.46
N VAL A 118 -5.73 8.78 -10.26
CA VAL A 118 -4.84 8.98 -9.13
C VAL A 118 -3.96 7.75 -9.00
N THR A 119 -2.65 7.97 -9.03
CA THR A 119 -1.65 6.91 -8.84
C THR A 119 -0.41 7.52 -8.22
N GLY A 120 0.61 6.70 -7.98
CA GLY A 120 1.77 7.16 -7.29
C GLY A 120 2.79 6.09 -7.04
N SER A 121 3.84 6.49 -6.35
CA SER A 121 4.85 5.57 -5.86
C SER A 121 5.07 5.77 -4.37
N PHE A 122 5.59 4.75 -3.71
CA PHE A 122 6.01 4.87 -2.32
C PHE A 122 7.34 4.16 -2.09
N VAL A 123 8.04 4.61 -1.06
CA VAL A 123 9.22 3.94 -0.52
C VAL A 123 8.95 3.67 0.95
N SER A 124 8.93 2.40 1.33
CA SER A 124 8.80 1.96 2.72
C SER A 124 10.18 1.81 3.36
N PHE A 125 10.29 2.17 4.64
CA PHE A 125 11.47 1.95 5.48
C PHE A 125 11.03 1.72 6.93
N GLY A 126 10.98 0.44 7.32
CA GLY A 126 10.43 0.03 8.61
C GLY A 126 8.95 0.45 8.75
N ARG A 127 8.62 1.19 9.80
CA ARG A 127 7.25 1.69 10.06
C ARG A 127 6.92 3.04 9.41
N ARG A 128 7.79 3.55 8.53
CA ARG A 128 7.57 4.81 7.82
C ARG A 128 7.52 4.54 6.32
N ALA A 129 6.71 5.31 5.61
CA ALA A 129 6.71 5.33 4.16
C ALA A 129 6.68 6.76 3.65
N ALA A 130 7.45 7.04 2.61
CA ALA A 130 7.31 8.26 1.82
C ALA A 130 6.42 7.93 0.62
N VAL A 131 5.24 8.55 0.55
CA VAL A 131 4.26 8.36 -0.51
C VAL A 131 4.25 9.57 -1.42
N ASN A 132 4.38 9.34 -2.72
CA ASN A 132 4.22 10.31 -3.78
C ASN A 132 2.91 10.01 -4.51
N ALA A 133 1.90 10.86 -4.33
CA ALA A 133 0.62 10.78 -5.03
C ALA A 133 0.56 11.76 -6.19
N ARG A 134 -0.08 11.37 -7.29
CA ARG A 134 -0.25 12.18 -8.50
C ARG A 134 -1.65 12.02 -9.06
N LEU A 135 -2.23 13.12 -9.54
CA LEU A 135 -3.45 13.15 -10.34
C LEU A 135 -3.04 13.41 -11.79
N ILE A 136 -3.42 12.52 -12.70
CA ILE A 136 -3.02 12.56 -14.11
C ILE A 136 -4.27 12.60 -14.96
N HIS A 137 -4.38 13.59 -15.84
CA HIS A 137 -5.46 13.66 -16.82
C HIS A 137 -5.29 12.55 -17.87
N VAL A 138 -6.35 11.79 -18.14
CA VAL A 138 -6.24 10.57 -18.93
C VAL A 138 -5.94 10.86 -20.40
N GLU A 139 -6.62 11.84 -20.99
CA GLU A 139 -6.49 12.13 -22.42
C GLU A 139 -5.16 12.81 -22.76
N THR A 140 -4.80 13.85 -22.00
CA THR A 140 -3.61 14.67 -22.28
C THR A 140 -2.35 14.09 -21.64
N GLY A 141 -2.48 13.40 -20.50
CA GLY A 141 -1.34 12.94 -19.70
C GLY A 141 -0.75 13.99 -18.78
N ASP A 142 -1.38 15.15 -18.66
CA ASP A 142 -0.90 16.21 -17.78
C ASP A 142 -1.03 15.82 -16.32
N ILE A 143 0.02 16.10 -15.54
CA ILE A 143 -0.01 15.96 -14.10
C ILE A 143 -0.71 17.18 -13.52
N LEU A 144 -1.98 17.03 -13.15
CA LEU A 144 -2.82 18.09 -12.59
C LEU A 144 -2.46 18.40 -11.13
N TYR A 145 -1.94 17.39 -10.42
CA TYR A 145 -1.54 17.52 -9.03
C TYR A 145 -0.46 16.50 -8.68
N ALA A 146 0.46 16.87 -7.80
CA ALA A 146 1.40 15.94 -7.20
C ALA A 146 1.70 16.36 -5.75
N GLN A 147 1.80 15.39 -4.85
CA GLN A 147 2.18 15.63 -3.46
C GLN A 147 3.00 14.46 -2.92
N THR A 148 4.09 14.79 -2.24
CA THR A 148 4.85 13.83 -1.44
C THR A 148 4.53 14.06 0.04
N ARG A 149 4.25 12.97 0.77
CA ARG A 149 4.06 12.99 2.22
C ARG A 149 4.73 11.78 2.85
N GLU A 150 5.29 11.98 4.03
CA GLU A 150 5.69 10.88 4.89
C GLU A 150 4.50 10.45 5.74
N LEU A 151 4.32 9.13 5.88
CA LEU A 151 3.32 8.53 6.74
C LEU A 151 3.96 7.46 7.62
N SER A 152 3.40 7.26 8.80
CA SER A 152 3.64 6.06 9.59
C SER A 152 2.69 4.95 9.14
N ILE A 153 3.24 3.80 8.79
CA ILE A 153 2.46 2.60 8.49
C ILE A 153 1.80 2.14 9.80
N ASP A 154 0.46 2.18 9.85
CA ASP A 154 -0.36 1.84 11.02
C ASP A 154 -1.34 0.67 10.74
N TRP A 155 -1.47 0.24 9.47
CA TRP A 155 -2.40 -0.84 9.08
C TRP A 155 -1.96 -2.22 9.57
N PHE A 156 -0.69 -2.39 9.95
CA PHE A 156 -0.20 -3.61 10.61
C PHE A 156 -0.40 -3.61 12.13
N ASP A 157 -0.79 -2.48 12.75
CA ASP A 157 -1.12 -2.49 14.19
C ASP A 157 -2.55 -2.99 14.43
N ALA A 158 -3.43 -2.81 13.45
CA ALA A 158 -4.84 -3.21 13.52
C ALA A 158 -5.05 -4.72 13.25
N TYR A 159 -4.09 -5.37 12.60
CA TYR A 159 -3.99 -6.82 12.57
C TYR A 159 -2.85 -7.21 13.50
N PRO A 160 -3.12 -7.60 14.77
CA PRO A 160 -2.16 -8.41 15.47
C PRO A 160 -2.02 -9.67 14.63
N LEU A 161 -0.98 -9.72 13.81
CA LEU A 161 -0.48 -10.97 13.28
C LEU A 161 0.09 -11.70 14.49
N ALA A 162 -0.79 -12.23 15.34
CA ALA A 162 -0.63 -13.57 15.87
C ALA A 162 -0.70 -14.55 14.69
N SER A 163 0.18 -14.33 13.71
CA SER A 163 0.70 -15.42 12.91
C SER A 163 1.24 -16.40 13.94
N PRO A 164 0.83 -17.67 13.92
CA PRO A 164 1.45 -18.70 14.74
C PRO A 164 2.98 -18.79 14.54
N PHE A 165 3.49 -18.14 13.48
CA PHE A 165 4.89 -18.06 13.11
C PHE A 165 5.54 -16.69 13.37
N ALA A 166 4.84 -15.72 13.97
CA ALA A 166 5.47 -14.43 14.35
C ALA A 166 6.63 -14.65 15.34
N SER A 167 6.46 -15.59 16.27
CA SER A 167 7.52 -16.08 17.18
C SER A 167 8.60 -16.92 16.49
N LEU A 168 8.38 -17.39 15.25
CA LEU A 168 9.36 -18.14 14.48
C LEU A 168 10.31 -17.22 13.69
N LEU A 169 9.86 -16.00 13.36
CA LEU A 169 10.60 -15.02 12.58
C LEU A 169 11.14 -13.86 13.41
N ALA A 170 10.50 -13.54 14.53
CA ALA A 170 11.15 -12.80 15.59
C ALA A 170 12.12 -13.77 16.26
N GLY A 171 13.39 -13.72 15.85
CA GLY A 171 14.48 -14.48 16.45
C GLY A 171 14.59 -14.16 17.94
N ASP A 172 13.80 -14.85 18.74
CA ASP A 172 14.18 -15.26 20.07
C ASP A 172 15.02 -16.51 19.86
N GLU A 173 16.15 -16.62 20.55
CA GLU A 173 16.97 -17.82 20.54
C GLU A 173 16.17 -18.92 21.24
N GLY A 174 15.23 -19.55 20.52
CA GLY A 174 14.65 -20.82 20.91
C GLY A 174 15.79 -21.81 21.18
N PRO A 175 15.60 -22.79 22.07
CA PRO A 175 16.69 -23.61 22.63
C PRO A 175 17.40 -24.51 21.61
N LEU A 176 17.01 -24.43 20.33
CA LEU A 176 17.49 -25.27 19.25
C LEU A 176 18.07 -24.37 18.17
N GLY A 177 19.38 -24.49 17.97
CA GLY A 177 20.10 -23.70 16.97
C GLY A 177 19.77 -24.14 15.54
N CYS A 178 20.25 -23.39 14.54
CA CYS A 178 20.06 -23.72 13.11
C CYS A 178 20.41 -25.17 12.72
N ARG A 179 21.34 -25.82 13.45
CA ARG A 179 21.73 -27.22 13.21
C ARG A 179 20.63 -28.21 13.62
N ASP A 180 19.84 -27.88 14.64
CA ASP A 180 18.77 -28.71 15.15
C ASP A 180 17.51 -28.63 14.25
N TYR A 181 17.30 -27.48 13.62
CA TYR A 181 16.25 -27.31 12.60
C TYR A 181 16.45 -28.22 11.38
N GLN A 182 17.69 -28.37 10.90
CA GLN A 182 17.98 -29.28 9.79
C GLN A 182 17.64 -30.74 10.14
N ALA A 183 17.99 -31.18 11.35
CA ALA A 183 17.66 -32.53 11.82
C ALA A 183 16.14 -32.75 11.98
N GLN A 184 15.39 -31.72 12.38
CA GLN A 184 13.92 -31.77 12.44
C GLN A 184 13.28 -31.84 11.05
N LEU A 185 13.78 -31.08 10.07
CA LEU A 185 13.28 -31.12 8.69
C LEU A 185 13.50 -32.50 8.07
N GLU A 186 14.68 -33.09 8.22
CA GLU A 186 14.97 -34.44 7.73
C GLU A 186 14.10 -35.51 8.40
N ARG A 187 13.66 -35.30 9.64
CA ARG A 187 12.72 -36.20 10.32
C ARG A 187 11.31 -36.09 9.73
N LEU A 188 10.81 -34.87 9.58
CA LEU A 188 9.48 -34.61 9.02
C LEU A 188 9.37 -35.08 7.57
N GLU A 189 10.43 -34.90 6.77
CA GLU A 189 10.47 -35.40 5.40
C GLU A 189 10.38 -36.93 5.34
N ARG A 190 11.02 -37.64 6.27
CA ARG A 190 10.88 -39.11 6.39
C ARG A 190 9.48 -39.53 6.77
N GLU A 191 8.85 -38.83 7.72
CA GLU A 191 7.47 -39.11 8.12
C GLU A 191 6.49 -38.83 6.98
N LEU A 192 6.70 -37.74 6.22
CA LEU A 192 5.91 -37.41 5.03
C LEU A 192 6.10 -38.44 3.91
N LEU A 193 7.31 -38.93 3.71
CA LEU A 193 7.59 -39.95 2.70
C LEU A 193 6.88 -41.27 3.04
N ASP A 194 6.88 -41.66 4.32
CA ASP A 194 6.17 -42.85 4.79
C ASP A 194 4.65 -42.69 4.67
N LEU A 195 4.11 -41.52 4.99
CA LEU A 195 2.68 -41.21 4.86
C LEU A 195 2.24 -41.19 3.39
N LYS A 196 3.06 -40.62 2.50
CA LYS A 196 2.87 -40.71 1.05
C LYS A 196 2.92 -42.15 0.55
N THR A 197 3.89 -42.94 1.01
CA THR A 197 4.02 -44.35 0.61
C THR A 197 2.77 -45.14 1.00
N ARG A 198 2.28 -44.95 2.23
CA ARG A 198 1.02 -45.55 2.68
C ARG A 198 -0.15 -45.09 1.81
N TYR A 199 -0.30 -43.80 1.56
CA TYR A 199 -1.35 -43.26 0.70
C TYR A 199 -1.33 -43.88 -0.71
N TRP A 200 -0.16 -43.94 -1.35
CA TRP A 200 -0.01 -44.52 -2.69
C TRP A 200 -0.25 -46.03 -2.71
N MET A 201 0.11 -46.77 -1.65
CA MET A 201 -0.23 -48.19 -1.52
C MET A 201 -1.74 -48.42 -1.38
N THR A 202 -2.46 -47.56 -0.65
CA THR A 202 -3.93 -47.67 -0.56
C THR A 202 -4.60 -47.34 -1.89
N GLN A 203 -4.08 -46.36 -2.64
CA GLN A 203 -4.67 -45.94 -3.92
C GLN A 203 -4.40 -46.94 -5.06
N SER A 204 -3.29 -47.68 -5.01
CA SER A 204 -2.95 -48.72 -5.99
C SER A 204 -3.61 -50.09 -5.71
N ALA A 205 -4.23 -50.26 -4.53
CA ALA A 205 -4.97 -51.46 -4.13
C ALA A 205 -6.49 -51.38 -4.39
N LEU A 206 -6.98 -50.28 -4.98
CA LEU A 206 -8.36 -50.15 -5.44
C LEU A 206 -8.47 -50.71 -6.88
N PRO A 207 -9.41 -51.64 -7.16
CA PRO A 207 -9.56 -52.27 -8.47
C PRO A 207 -10.09 -51.33 -9.56
#